data_AF-A0A927JZL6-F1
#
_entry.id   AF-A0A927JZL6-F1
#
_cell.length_a   1.000
_cell.length_b   1.000
_cell.length_c   1.000
_cell.angle_alpha   90.00
_cell.angle_beta   90.00
_cell.angle_gamma   90.00
#
_symmetry.space_group_name_H-M   'P 1'
#
loop_
_entity.id
_entity.type
_entity.pdbx_description
1 polymer ?
#
loop_
_entity_poly.entity_id
_entity_poly.type
_entity_poly.pdbx_seq_one_letter_code
_entity_poly.pdbx_strand_id
1 'polypeptide(L)'
;MTATIHSDDDTTPPWERQDGNGPVSDWRRRDWAGRYEKAPGELMLHEDRNRDARFYDFAEACRMARRDGWGVAGGKRDGETARQCAARAAMADFERLRAWCRDDWQYVGVVVTVSCNGIKLTDSYLHALWGIESDAGDYLTETANEFIDDAISDARATIASLAA
;
A
#
# COMPACT_ATOMS: atom_id res chain seq x y z
N MET A 1 -14.72 -10.80 -21.29
CA MET A 1 -14.48 -10.01 -20.06
C MET A 1 -13.03 -10.20 -19.67
N THR A 2 -12.40 -9.14 -19.19
CA THR A 2 -10.99 -9.11 -18.82
C THR A 2 -10.83 -8.29 -17.55
N ALA A 3 -10.12 -8.83 -16.56
CA ALA A 3 -9.62 -8.08 -15.42
C ALA A 3 -8.15 -7.70 -15.67
N THR A 4 -7.79 -6.44 -15.45
CA THR A 4 -6.42 -5.93 -15.59
C THR A 4 -5.98 -5.21 -14.33
N ILE A 5 -4.68 -5.32 -14.01
CA ILE A 5 -4.05 -4.62 -12.90
C ILE A 5 -3.27 -3.44 -13.48
N HIS A 6 -3.45 -2.26 -12.87
CA HIS A 6 -2.78 -1.03 -13.25
C HIS A 6 -2.01 -0.46 -12.06
N SER A 7 -0.79 0.05 -12.28
CA SER A 7 -0.09 0.84 -11.26
C SER A 7 -0.92 2.07 -10.88
N ASP A 8 -0.97 2.37 -9.59
CA ASP A 8 -1.54 3.61 -9.08
C ASP A 8 -0.41 4.66 -9.04
N ASP A 9 -0.38 5.56 -10.02
CA ASP A 9 0.69 6.56 -10.15
C ASP A 9 0.44 7.80 -9.26
N ASP A 10 -0.75 7.96 -8.70
CA ASP A 10 -1.11 9.04 -7.75
C ASP A 10 -1.00 8.54 -6.30
N THR A 11 0.17 8.00 -5.96
CA THR A 11 0.38 7.34 -4.68
C THR A 11 1.11 8.22 -3.69
N THR A 12 0.34 8.74 -2.73
CA THR A 12 0.88 9.26 -1.49
C THR A 12 1.51 8.10 -0.69
N PRO A 13 2.63 8.33 0.01
CA PRO A 13 3.26 7.27 0.78
C PRO A 13 2.31 6.60 1.80
N PRO A 14 2.51 5.30 2.09
CA PRO A 14 1.65 4.55 3.00
C PRO A 14 1.49 5.19 4.39
N TRP A 15 2.54 5.78 4.95
CA TRP A 15 2.49 6.46 6.26
C TRP A 15 1.69 7.78 6.28
N GLU A 16 1.25 8.29 5.13
CA GLU A 16 0.35 9.44 5.02
C GLU A 16 -1.10 9.02 4.73
N ARG A 17 -1.30 7.86 4.09
CA ARG A 17 -2.62 7.35 3.66
C ARG A 17 -3.26 6.39 4.67
N GLN A 18 -2.45 5.56 5.31
CA GLN A 18 -2.91 4.49 6.19
C GLN A 18 -2.64 4.84 7.65
N ASP A 19 -3.65 4.62 8.50
CA ASP A 19 -3.49 4.66 9.95
C ASP A 19 -2.62 3.51 10.45
N GLY A 20 -2.00 3.67 11.62
CA GLY A 20 -1.27 2.60 12.29
C GLY A 20 0.18 2.41 11.84
N ASN A 21 0.73 3.38 11.09
CA ASN A 21 2.14 3.44 10.76
C ASN A 21 2.93 4.25 11.80
N GLY A 22 4.21 3.92 11.97
CA GLY A 22 5.12 4.71 12.79
C GLY A 22 5.50 6.04 12.11
N PRO A 23 5.95 7.05 12.87
CA PRO A 23 6.27 8.35 12.30
C PRO A 23 7.44 8.27 11.33
N VAL A 24 7.28 8.89 10.16
CA VAL A 24 8.34 9.04 9.15
C VAL A 24 8.67 10.52 9.00
N SER A 25 9.97 10.84 8.96
CA SER A 25 10.43 12.21 8.77
C SER A 25 10.19 12.70 7.35
N ASP A 26 10.16 14.02 7.20
CA ASP A 26 10.47 14.66 5.92
C ASP A 26 11.87 14.27 5.42
N TRP A 27 12.16 14.61 4.17
CA TRP A 27 13.49 14.46 3.59
C TRP A 27 14.52 15.29 4.34
N ARG A 28 15.61 14.64 4.74
CA ARG A 28 16.76 15.28 5.40
C ARG A 28 18.00 15.12 4.55
N ARG A 29 18.70 16.23 4.34
CA ARG A 29 19.90 16.27 3.51
C ARG A 29 21.13 15.78 4.26
N ARG A 30 22.00 15.09 3.54
CA ARG A 30 23.34 14.71 4.03
C ARG A 30 24.23 15.96 4.19
N ASP A 31 24.92 16.09 5.32
CA ASP A 31 25.91 17.14 5.53
C ASP A 31 27.16 16.94 4.65
N TRP A 32 28.03 17.96 4.61
CA TRP A 32 29.26 17.94 3.81
C TRP A 32 30.25 16.84 4.23
N ALA A 33 30.21 16.41 5.50
CA ALA A 33 31.03 15.33 6.05
C ALA A 33 30.40 13.96 5.79
N GLY A 34 29.20 13.95 5.18
CA GLY A 34 28.54 12.75 4.77
C GLY A 34 27.64 12.10 5.81
N ARG A 35 27.14 12.87 6.77
CA ARG A 35 26.30 12.42 7.87
C ARG A 35 24.89 12.97 7.73
N TYR A 36 23.92 12.24 8.27
CA TYR A 36 22.54 12.70 8.35
C TYR A 36 22.23 13.23 9.75
N GLU A 37 21.34 14.22 9.82
CA GLU A 37 20.70 14.62 11.07
C GLU A 37 19.69 13.53 11.46
N LYS A 38 20.13 12.64 12.35
CA LYS A 38 19.39 11.48 12.78
C LYS A 38 19.36 11.42 14.30
N ALA A 39 18.18 11.35 14.88
CA ALA A 39 17.99 11.19 16.31
C ALA A 39 18.34 9.76 16.78
N PRO A 40 18.74 9.58 18.05
CA PRO A 40 18.82 8.27 18.67
C PRO A 40 17.47 7.55 18.58
N GLY A 41 17.48 6.30 18.11
CA GLY A 41 16.26 5.51 17.95
C GLY A 41 15.56 5.65 16.61
N GLU A 42 16.01 6.52 15.70
CA GLU A 42 15.53 6.50 14.32
C GLU A 42 16.20 5.37 13.51
N LEU A 43 15.57 4.96 12.41
CA LEU A 43 16.14 4.04 11.40
C LEU A 43 16.06 4.74 10.03
N MET A 44 17.11 4.61 9.20
CA MET A 44 17.05 5.14 7.83
C MET A 44 16.07 4.31 7.01
N LEU A 45 14.98 4.93 6.56
CA LEU A 45 13.94 4.27 5.78
C LEU A 45 14.37 4.16 4.31
N HIS A 46 14.75 5.30 3.73
CA HIS A 46 15.10 5.40 2.32
C HIS A 46 16.03 6.59 2.06
N GLU A 47 16.94 6.43 1.09
CA GLU A 47 17.82 7.48 0.56
C GLU A 47 17.53 7.60 -0.94
N ASP A 48 17.26 8.82 -1.41
CA ASP A 48 17.00 9.08 -2.82
C ASP A 48 18.31 9.22 -3.63
N ARG A 49 18.16 9.47 -4.94
CA ARG A 49 19.32 9.69 -5.82
C ARG A 49 20.12 10.95 -5.50
N ASN A 50 19.51 11.94 -4.85
CA ASN A 50 20.17 13.17 -4.41
C ASN A 50 20.86 13.04 -3.05
N ARG A 51 20.80 11.86 -2.43
CA ARG A 51 21.29 11.60 -1.07
C ARG A 51 20.55 12.39 0.01
N ASP A 52 19.28 12.67 -0.24
CA ASP A 52 18.34 13.05 0.80
C ASP A 52 17.73 11.76 1.36
N ALA A 53 17.51 11.71 2.67
CA ALA A 53 17.03 10.51 3.33
C ALA A 53 15.81 10.79 4.21
N ARG A 54 14.90 9.83 4.28
CA ARG A 54 13.81 9.79 5.27
C ARG A 54 14.15 8.80 6.37
N PHE A 55 13.67 9.10 7.58
CA PHE A 55 13.92 8.32 8.78
C PHE A 55 12.61 7.89 9.43
N TYR A 56 12.57 6.65 9.89
CA TYR A 56 11.48 6.10 10.68
C TYR A 56 11.81 6.24 12.17
N ASP A 57 10.94 6.87 12.96
CA ASP A 57 11.11 6.98 14.41
C ASP A 57 10.70 5.66 15.10
N PHE A 58 11.64 4.72 15.13
CA PHE A 58 11.42 3.41 15.75
C PHE A 58 11.17 3.50 17.26
N ALA A 59 11.75 4.50 17.93
CA ALA A 59 11.52 4.69 19.35
C ALA A 59 10.07 5.11 19.63
N GLU A 60 9.52 6.06 18.86
CA GLU A 60 8.13 6.46 18.97
C GLU A 60 7.16 5.38 18.49
N ALA A 61 7.48 4.71 17.37
CA ALA A 61 6.69 3.57 16.91
C ALA A 61 6.58 2.46 17.96
N CYS A 62 7.66 2.17 18.70
CA CYS A 62 7.60 1.24 19.85
C CYS A 62 6.68 1.72 20.98
N ARG A 63 6.51 3.04 21.17
CA ARG A 63 5.56 3.59 22.15
C ARG A 63 4.13 3.44 21.65
N MET A 64 3.87 3.82 20.39
CA MET A 64 2.58 3.65 19.72
C MET A 64 2.15 2.19 19.70
N ALA A 65 3.04 1.27 19.29
CA ALA A 65 2.78 -0.16 19.26
C ALA A 65 2.38 -0.74 20.63
N ARG A 66 2.97 -0.26 21.73
CA ARG A 66 2.55 -0.69 23.09
C ARG A 66 1.21 -0.10 23.50
N ARG A 67 0.97 1.17 23.15
CA ARG A 67 -0.25 1.91 23.50
C ARG A 67 -1.46 1.33 22.77
N ASP A 68 -1.29 1.07 21.47
CA ASP A 68 -2.36 0.74 20.53
C ASP A 68 -2.45 -0.77 20.26
N GLY A 69 -1.54 -1.57 20.85
CA GLY A 69 -1.56 -3.03 20.73
C GLY A 69 -1.18 -3.53 19.33
N TRP A 70 -0.19 -2.91 18.69
CA TRP A 70 0.27 -3.40 17.39
C TRP A 70 0.84 -4.81 17.52
N GLY A 71 0.57 -5.66 16.53
CA GLY A 71 0.98 -7.06 16.54
C GLY A 71 0.18 -7.97 17.49
N VAL A 72 -0.86 -7.45 18.16
CA VAL A 72 -1.79 -8.26 18.98
C VAL A 72 -2.66 -9.16 18.10
N ALA A 73 -3.02 -8.72 16.88
CA ALA A 73 -3.75 -9.54 15.91
C ALA A 73 -2.95 -10.80 15.47
N GLY A 74 -1.61 -10.75 15.53
CA GLY A 74 -0.72 -11.89 15.27
C GLY A 74 -0.33 -12.69 16.52
N GLY A 75 -0.86 -12.32 17.69
CA GLY A 75 -0.53 -12.93 18.97
C GLY A 75 0.84 -12.51 19.53
N LYS A 76 0.86 -12.27 20.84
CA LYS A 76 2.10 -12.20 21.62
C LYS A 76 2.74 -13.59 21.60
N ARG A 77 4.03 -13.69 21.26
CA ARG A 77 4.72 -15.00 21.27
C ARG A 77 4.90 -15.48 22.71
N ASP A 78 4.93 -16.81 22.90
CA ASP A 78 5.18 -17.40 24.22
C ASP A 78 6.48 -16.88 24.82
N GLY A 79 6.41 -16.41 26.08
CA GLY A 79 7.55 -15.82 26.79
C GLY A 79 7.98 -14.42 26.33
N GLU A 80 7.39 -13.84 25.29
CA GLU A 80 7.66 -12.47 24.85
C GLU A 80 7.19 -11.48 25.94
N THR A 81 7.87 -10.36 26.11
CA THR A 81 7.35 -9.24 26.93
C THR A 81 6.53 -8.30 26.06
N ALA A 82 5.64 -7.50 26.65
CA ALA A 82 4.91 -6.48 25.88
C ALA A 82 5.84 -5.52 25.11
N ARG A 83 7.03 -5.24 25.67
CA ARG A 83 8.04 -4.41 25.03
C ARG A 83 8.68 -5.09 23.81
N GLN A 84 8.98 -6.39 23.91
CA GLN A 84 9.50 -7.15 22.77
C GLN A 84 8.46 -7.28 21.66
N CYS A 85 7.21 -7.53 22.01
CA CYS A 85 6.09 -7.58 21.05
C CYS A 85 5.95 -6.27 20.28
N ALA A 86 5.98 -5.14 20.99
CA ALA A 86 5.89 -3.82 20.36
C ALA A 86 7.11 -3.49 19.48
N ALA A 87 8.32 -3.82 19.93
CA ALA A 87 9.52 -3.63 19.12
C ALA A 87 9.48 -4.47 17.83
N ARG A 88 8.97 -5.71 17.91
CA ARG A 88 8.75 -6.56 16.75
C ARG A 88 7.70 -5.98 15.80
N ALA A 89 6.58 -5.48 16.34
CA ALA A 89 5.52 -4.88 15.53
C ALA A 89 6.00 -3.61 14.81
N ALA A 90 6.69 -2.70 15.51
CA ALA A 90 7.28 -1.51 14.91
C ALA A 90 8.37 -1.85 13.87
N MET A 91 9.09 -2.96 14.04
CA MET A 91 10.07 -3.41 13.05
C MET A 91 9.40 -3.98 11.80
N ALA A 92 8.28 -4.71 11.97
CA ALA A 92 7.51 -5.21 10.85
C ALA A 92 6.90 -4.06 10.04
N ASP A 93 6.37 -3.04 10.72
CA ASP A 93 5.91 -1.78 10.11
C ASP A 93 7.04 -1.09 9.34
N PHE A 94 8.19 -0.85 9.98
CA PHE A 94 9.37 -0.29 9.32
C PHE A 94 9.76 -1.05 8.04
N GLU A 95 9.86 -2.38 8.09
CA GLU A 95 10.22 -3.17 6.92
C GLU A 95 9.12 -3.15 5.84
N ARG A 96 7.84 -3.07 6.21
CA ARG A 96 6.73 -2.90 5.25
C ARG A 96 6.84 -1.57 4.51
N LEU A 97 7.08 -0.48 5.24
CA LEU A 97 7.29 0.85 4.65
C LEU A 97 8.56 0.90 3.79
N ARG A 98 9.62 0.21 4.22
CA ARG A 98 10.88 0.14 3.49
C ARG A 98 10.76 -0.64 2.18
N ALA A 99 9.97 -1.70 2.18
CA ALA A 99 9.64 -2.47 0.98
C ALA A 99 8.91 -1.60 -0.05
N TRP A 100 8.00 -0.73 0.40
CA TRP A 100 7.33 0.25 -0.48
C TRP A 100 8.35 1.18 -1.13
N CYS A 101 9.28 1.76 -0.34
CA CYS A 101 10.33 2.63 -0.86
C CYS A 101 11.34 1.95 -1.80
N ARG A 102 11.30 0.62 -1.89
CA ARG A 102 12.17 -0.19 -2.78
C ARG A 102 11.44 -0.69 -4.01
N ASP A 103 10.18 -0.30 -4.19
CA ASP A 103 9.28 -0.82 -5.21
C ASP A 103 9.03 -2.34 -5.07
N ASP A 104 9.24 -2.92 -3.88
CA ASP A 104 8.94 -4.34 -3.61
C ASP A 104 7.41 -4.58 -3.57
N TRP A 105 6.64 -3.54 -3.28
CA TRP A 105 5.19 -3.48 -3.46
C TRP A 105 4.76 -2.04 -3.76
N GLN A 106 3.59 -1.88 -4.39
CA GLN A 106 3.01 -0.58 -4.72
C GLN A 106 1.48 -0.63 -4.59
N TYR A 107 0.81 0.51 -4.62
CA TYR A 107 -0.64 0.49 -4.81
C TYR A 107 -0.98 0.25 -6.28
N VAL A 108 -2.07 -0.47 -6.51
CA VAL A 108 -2.60 -0.81 -7.82
C VAL A 108 -4.11 -0.61 -7.87
N GLY A 109 -4.62 -0.52 -9.10
CA GLY A 109 -6.04 -0.63 -9.41
C GLY A 109 -6.38 -1.93 -10.09
N VAL A 110 -7.51 -2.52 -9.69
CA VAL A 110 -8.17 -3.61 -10.43
C VAL A 110 -9.22 -2.98 -11.32
N VAL A 111 -9.21 -3.34 -12.60
CA VAL A 111 -10.13 -2.83 -13.62
C VAL A 111 -10.80 -4.00 -14.34
N VAL A 112 -12.13 -4.02 -14.40
CA VAL A 112 -12.90 -5.04 -15.14
C VAL A 112 -13.55 -4.44 -16.37
N THR A 113 -13.31 -5.07 -17.53
CA THR A 113 -13.87 -4.62 -18.81
C THR A 113 -14.53 -5.74 -19.57
N VAL A 114 -15.59 -5.42 -20.31
CA VAL A 114 -16.27 -6.36 -21.20
C VAL A 114 -16.03 -5.97 -22.65
N SER A 115 -15.70 -6.97 -23.47
CA SER A 115 -15.60 -6.82 -24.92
C SER A 115 -16.34 -7.97 -25.62
N CYS A 116 -16.90 -7.66 -26.79
CA CYS A 116 -17.54 -8.63 -27.67
C CYS A 116 -17.02 -8.41 -29.10
N ASN A 117 -16.51 -9.47 -29.74
CA ASN A 117 -15.94 -9.42 -31.09
C ASN A 117 -14.88 -8.32 -31.27
N GLY A 118 -14.03 -8.10 -30.26
CA GLY A 118 -12.99 -7.06 -30.28
C GLY A 118 -13.47 -5.63 -30.00
N ILE A 119 -14.78 -5.42 -29.84
CA ILE A 119 -15.36 -4.12 -29.47
C ILE A 119 -15.48 -4.06 -27.96
N LYS A 120 -14.90 -3.02 -27.35
CA LYS A 120 -15.03 -2.74 -25.92
C LYS A 120 -16.43 -2.17 -25.64
N LEU A 121 -17.13 -2.76 -24.68
CA LEU A 121 -18.52 -2.43 -24.35
C LEU A 121 -18.67 -1.64 -23.04
N THR A 122 -17.66 -1.65 -22.17
CA THR A 122 -17.63 -0.86 -20.93
C THR A 122 -16.47 0.14 -20.96
N ASP A 123 -16.57 1.26 -20.25
CA ASP A 123 -15.43 2.18 -20.09
C ASP A 123 -14.28 1.49 -19.34
N SER A 124 -13.04 1.92 -19.59
CA SER A 124 -11.83 1.44 -18.94
C SER A 124 -11.82 1.63 -17.43
N TYR A 125 -12.59 2.55 -16.86
CA TYR A 125 -12.53 2.82 -15.41
C TYR A 125 -13.89 2.80 -14.74
N LEU A 126 -14.92 2.28 -15.41
CA LEU A 126 -16.26 2.20 -14.86
C LEU A 126 -16.35 1.21 -13.69
N HIS A 127 -15.71 0.05 -13.85
CA HIS A 127 -15.64 -0.99 -12.82
C HIS A 127 -14.19 -1.12 -12.37
N ALA A 128 -13.80 -0.23 -11.45
CA ALA A 128 -12.44 -0.15 -10.96
C ALA A 128 -12.38 0.16 -9.47
N LEU A 129 -11.42 -0.44 -8.77
CA LEU A 129 -11.03 -0.09 -7.41
C LEU A 129 -9.53 0.15 -7.37
N TRP A 130 -9.11 1.29 -6.81
CA TRP A 130 -7.72 1.75 -6.71
C TRP A 130 -7.24 1.73 -5.26
N GLY A 131 -5.92 1.87 -5.05
CA GLY A 131 -5.32 1.89 -3.72
C GLY A 131 -5.19 0.51 -3.08
N ILE A 132 -5.19 -0.57 -3.86
CA ILE A 132 -4.98 -1.94 -3.37
C ILE A 132 -3.49 -2.25 -3.34
N GLU A 133 -2.98 -2.87 -2.30
CA GLU A 133 -1.58 -3.28 -2.26
C GLU A 133 -1.32 -4.39 -3.31
N SER A 134 -0.26 -4.25 -4.10
CA SER A 134 0.02 -5.14 -5.25
C SER A 134 0.25 -6.60 -4.87
N ASP A 135 0.57 -6.87 -3.60
CA ASP A 135 0.78 -8.20 -3.03
C ASP A 135 -0.48 -8.77 -2.34
N ALA A 136 -1.62 -8.06 -2.38
CA ALA A 136 -2.90 -8.50 -1.81
C ALA A 136 -3.67 -9.45 -2.76
N GLY A 137 -3.03 -10.55 -3.19
CA GLY A 137 -3.51 -11.44 -4.27
C GLY A 137 -4.97 -11.91 -4.17
N ASP A 138 -5.38 -12.40 -3.00
CA ASP A 138 -6.76 -12.88 -2.79
C ASP A 138 -7.76 -11.72 -2.88
N TYR A 139 -7.43 -10.57 -2.28
CA TYR A 139 -8.29 -9.39 -2.31
C TYR A 139 -8.41 -8.79 -3.72
N LEU A 140 -7.32 -8.76 -4.50
CA LEU A 140 -7.37 -8.36 -5.91
C LEU A 140 -8.33 -9.23 -6.72
N THR A 141 -8.36 -10.53 -6.44
CA THR A 141 -9.25 -11.49 -7.10
C THR A 141 -10.70 -11.31 -6.65
N GLU A 142 -10.92 -11.10 -5.34
CA GLU A 142 -12.23 -10.80 -4.77
C GLU A 142 -12.83 -9.54 -5.38
N THR A 143 -12.08 -8.43 -5.37
CA THR A 143 -12.48 -7.16 -6.00
C THR A 143 -12.83 -7.35 -7.48
N ALA A 144 -12.04 -8.11 -8.24
CA ALA A 144 -12.35 -8.37 -9.65
C ALA A 144 -13.68 -9.13 -9.82
N ASN A 145 -13.98 -10.08 -8.93
CA ASN A 145 -15.19 -10.87 -8.98
C ASN A 145 -16.44 -10.06 -8.61
N GLU A 146 -16.33 -9.14 -7.65
CA GLU A 146 -17.43 -8.24 -7.25
C GLU A 146 -17.95 -7.40 -8.43
N PHE A 147 -17.07 -7.03 -9.37
CA PHE A 147 -17.42 -6.21 -10.52
C PHE A 147 -18.03 -6.99 -11.70
N ILE A 148 -18.08 -8.33 -11.66
CA ILE A 148 -18.50 -9.15 -12.82
C ILE A 148 -19.94 -8.84 -13.24
N ASP A 149 -20.87 -8.86 -12.28
CA ASP A 149 -22.30 -8.75 -12.58
C ASP A 149 -22.65 -7.33 -13.09
N ASP A 150 -22.08 -6.30 -12.46
CA ASP A 150 -22.24 -4.92 -12.89
C ASP A 150 -21.65 -4.69 -14.29
N ALA A 151 -20.44 -5.19 -14.55
CA ALA A 151 -19.79 -5.05 -15.86
C ALA A 151 -20.57 -5.75 -16.99
N ILE A 152 -21.18 -6.91 -16.70
CA ILE A 152 -22.05 -7.59 -17.66
C ILE A 152 -23.36 -6.82 -17.87
N SER A 153 -23.95 -6.27 -16.80
CA SER A 153 -25.16 -5.46 -16.87
C SER A 153 -24.96 -4.23 -17.76
N ASP A 154 -23.88 -3.49 -17.54
CA ASP A 154 -23.57 -2.29 -18.32
C ASP A 154 -23.25 -2.63 -19.78
N ALA A 155 -22.49 -3.70 -20.03
CA ALA A 155 -22.24 -4.17 -21.39
C ALA A 155 -23.54 -4.53 -22.14
N ARG A 156 -24.52 -5.14 -21.46
CA ARG A 156 -25.85 -5.44 -22.02
C ARG A 156 -26.62 -4.17 -22.33
N ALA A 157 -26.58 -3.18 -21.45
CA ALA A 157 -27.20 -1.88 -21.68
C ALA A 157 -26.60 -1.17 -22.91
N THR A 158 -25.28 -1.20 -23.05
CA THR A 158 -24.59 -0.67 -24.23
C THR A 158 -25.02 -1.37 -25.51
N ILE A 159 -25.06 -2.71 -25.53
CA ILE A 159 -25.55 -3.46 -26.71
C ILE A 159 -26.98 -3.06 -27.06
N ALA A 160 -27.87 -2.98 -26.06
CA ALA A 160 -29.27 -2.61 -26.28
C ALA A 160 -29.39 -1.18 -26.87
N SER A 161 -28.58 -0.24 -26.39
CA SER A 161 -28.56 1.13 -26.92
C SER A 161 -28.05 1.24 -28.36
N LEU A 162 -27.13 0.36 -28.77
CA LEU A 162 -26.58 0.35 -30.13
C LEU A 162 -27.50 -0.35 -31.14
N ALA A 163 -28.46 -1.15 -30.65
CA ALA A 163 -29.43 -1.88 -31.46
C ALA A 163 -30.76 -1.13 -31.66
N ALA A 164 -30.96 -0.01 -30.95
CA ALA A 164 -32.15 0.86 -31.05
C ALA A 164 -31.99 1.89 -32.17
#